data_AF-A0A2W5UXK5-F1
#
_entry.id   AF-A0A2W5UXK5-F1
#
_cell.length_a   1.000
_cell.length_b   1.000
_cell.length_c   1.000
_cell.angle_alpha   90.00
_cell.angle_beta   90.00
_cell.angle_gamma   90.00
#
_symmetry.space_group_name_H-M   'P 1'
#
loop_
_entity.id
_entity.type
_entity.pdbx_description
1 polymer ?
#
loop_
_entity_poly.entity_id
_entity_poly.type
_entity_poly.pdbx_seq_one_letter_code
_entity_poly.pdbx_strand_id
1 'polypeptide(L)'
;ADHRLPLFKRMMKPGIDNLFFMGLAQPLPTLVNFAEQQAKLAAAYLAGQYAPPPRAEMEKIIAKDDARHTGHFYESARHTIQVDFNLYCADLKKEIAKGEARARSQGGKLPVVGRAESKSEPLLAPT
;
A
#
# COMPACT_ATOMS: atom_id res chain seq x y z
N ALA A 1 -11.84 -20.77 2.26
CA ALA A 1 -11.00 -19.82 1.50
C ALA A 1 -10.15 -19.08 2.51
N ASP A 2 -8.83 -19.04 2.33
CA ASP A 2 -7.94 -18.38 3.26
C ASP A 2 -8.04 -16.86 3.03
N HIS A 3 -8.63 -16.11 3.97
CA HIS A 3 -8.97 -14.68 3.81
C HIS A 3 -7.73 -13.76 3.86
N ARG A 4 -6.70 -14.09 3.09
CA ARG A 4 -5.39 -13.42 3.09
C ARG A 4 -5.12 -12.81 1.73
N LEU A 5 -4.85 -11.51 1.71
CA LEU A 5 -4.40 -10.80 0.52
C LEU A 5 -3.00 -10.26 0.79
N PRO A 6 -1.94 -10.81 0.16
CA PRO A 6 -0.57 -10.38 0.38
C PRO A 6 -0.36 -9.00 -0.22
N LEU A 7 -0.36 -7.97 0.63
CA LEU A 7 -0.26 -6.58 0.26
C LEU A 7 0.84 -5.89 1.05
N PHE A 8 1.71 -5.18 0.34
CA PHE A 8 2.72 -4.35 0.96
C PHE A 8 2.05 -3.23 1.76
N LYS A 9 2.40 -3.15 3.06
CA LYS A 9 1.76 -2.26 4.05
C LYS A 9 0.23 -2.35 4.04
N ARG A 10 -0.33 -3.52 3.69
CA ARG A 10 -1.79 -3.74 3.56
C ARG A 10 -2.47 -2.78 2.57
N MET A 11 -1.72 -2.30 1.57
CA MET A 11 -2.17 -1.31 0.59
C MET A 11 -1.85 -1.70 -0.86
N MET A 12 -0.60 -2.07 -1.17
CA MET A 12 -0.13 -2.18 -2.55
C MET A 12 0.09 -3.64 -2.93
N LYS A 13 -0.39 -4.06 -4.11
CA LYS A 13 -0.06 -5.37 -4.68
C LYS A 13 1.21 -5.23 -5.53
N PRO A 14 2.33 -5.91 -5.20
CA PRO A 14 3.53 -5.81 -6.00
C PRO A 14 3.29 -6.20 -7.47
N GLY A 15 3.76 -5.35 -8.40
CA GLY A 15 3.52 -5.51 -9.84
C GLY A 15 2.25 -4.84 -10.37
N ILE A 16 1.46 -4.16 -9.53
CA ILE A 16 0.34 -3.31 -9.95
C ILE A 16 0.55 -1.90 -9.37
N ASP A 17 1.03 -0.98 -10.20
CA ASP A 17 1.57 0.30 -9.73
C ASP A 17 0.50 1.37 -9.47
N ASN A 18 -0.75 1.12 -9.88
CA ASN A 18 -1.86 2.08 -9.86
C ASN A 18 -3.10 1.58 -9.09
N LEU A 19 -2.93 0.59 -8.20
CA LEU A 19 -4.01 0.03 -7.38
C LEU A 19 -3.65 0.09 -5.89
N PHE A 20 -4.55 0.68 -5.11
CA PHE A 20 -4.43 0.79 -3.65
C PHE A 20 -5.65 0.20 -2.97
N PHE A 21 -5.41 -0.67 -1.99
CA PHE A 21 -6.41 -1.15 -1.06
C PHE A 21 -6.37 -0.26 0.19
N MET A 22 -7.50 0.32 0.56
CA MET A 22 -7.61 1.24 1.68
C MET A 22 -8.51 0.63 2.75
N GLY A 23 -8.11 0.74 4.02
CA GLY A 23 -8.89 0.24 5.15
C GLY A 23 -8.90 -1.29 5.29
N LEU A 24 -8.06 -2.02 4.55
CA LEU A 24 -8.08 -3.49 4.52
C LEU A 24 -7.33 -4.14 5.69
N ALA A 25 -7.78 -3.85 6.91
CA ALA A 25 -7.31 -4.46 8.16
C ALA A 25 -8.34 -4.25 9.28
N GLN A 26 -8.22 -5.02 10.36
CA GLN A 26 -8.92 -4.76 11.62
C GLN A 26 -7.94 -4.16 12.64
N PRO A 27 -7.74 -2.83 12.68
CA PRO A 27 -6.81 -2.20 13.61
C PRO A 27 -7.32 -2.26 15.05
N LEU A 28 -6.42 -2.51 16.00
CA LEU A 28 -6.68 -2.54 17.44
C LEU A 28 -5.74 -1.60 18.20
N PRO A 29 -6.25 -0.82 19.20
CA PRO A 29 -7.67 -0.57 19.47
C PRO A 29 -8.35 0.16 18.30
N THR A 30 -9.67 -0.03 18.14
CA THR A 30 -10.44 0.53 17.02
C THR A 30 -10.26 2.05 16.96
N LEU A 31 -9.60 2.53 15.91
CA LEU A 31 -9.41 3.95 15.63
C LEU A 31 -9.81 4.22 14.18
N VAL A 32 -10.68 5.21 14.00
CA VAL A 32 -11.22 5.67 12.71
C VAL A 32 -10.14 6.20 11.73
N ASN A 33 -8.90 6.37 12.20
CA ASN A 33 -7.82 7.03 11.45
C ASN A 33 -6.93 6.06 10.63
N PHE A 34 -7.26 4.78 10.54
CA PHE A 34 -6.40 3.81 9.82
C PHE A 34 -6.26 4.12 8.33
N ALA A 35 -7.37 4.32 7.63
CA ALA A 35 -7.35 4.72 6.22
C ALA A 35 -6.69 6.09 6.01
N GLU A 36 -6.80 7.01 6.98
CA GLU A 36 -6.12 8.31 6.95
C GLU A 36 -4.59 8.15 6.97
N GLN A 37 -4.05 7.26 7.82
CA GLN A 37 -2.60 7.01 7.82
C GLN A 37 -2.15 6.38 6.51
N GLN A 38 -2.93 5.45 5.95
CA GLN A 38 -2.69 4.89 4.63
C GLN A 38 -2.71 5.96 3.53
N ALA A 39 -3.62 6.92 3.62
CA ALA A 39 -3.74 8.00 2.64
C ALA A 39 -2.46 8.86 2.56
N LYS A 40 -1.71 9.02 3.65
CA LYS A 40 -0.42 9.73 3.65
C LYS A 40 0.60 9.06 2.74
N LEU A 41 0.71 7.73 2.79
CA LEU A 41 1.58 6.96 1.90
C LEU A 41 1.09 7.08 0.44
N ALA A 42 -0.21 6.89 0.21
CA ALA A 42 -0.79 6.97 -1.13
C ALA A 42 -0.59 8.35 -1.76
N ALA A 43 -0.83 9.42 -1.00
CA ALA A 43 -0.62 10.80 -1.45
C ALA A 43 0.85 11.06 -1.80
N ALA A 44 1.79 10.64 -0.94
CA ALA A 44 3.22 10.79 -1.21
C ALA A 44 3.64 10.02 -2.47
N TYR A 45 3.11 8.81 -2.68
CA TYR A 45 3.38 8.01 -3.87
C TYR A 45 2.84 8.70 -5.14
N LEU A 46 1.58 9.12 -5.13
CA LEU A 46 0.94 9.77 -6.27
C LEU A 46 1.56 11.13 -6.60
N ALA A 47 2.13 11.82 -5.61
CA ALA A 47 2.87 13.07 -5.79
C ALA A 47 4.33 12.86 -6.25
N GLY A 48 4.79 11.62 -6.44
CA GLY A 48 6.19 11.31 -6.77
C GLY A 48 7.18 11.58 -5.62
N GLN A 49 6.67 11.81 -4.41
CA GLN A 49 7.46 12.07 -3.21
C GLN A 49 7.88 10.79 -2.48
N TYR A 50 7.30 9.65 -2.84
CA TYR A 50 7.62 8.35 -2.27
C TYR A 50 7.80 7.30 -3.37
N ALA A 51 8.87 6.52 -3.28
CA ALA A 51 9.09 5.33 -4.10
C ALA A 51 9.09 4.06 -3.23
N PRO A 52 8.31 3.02 -3.58
CA PRO A 52 8.36 1.74 -2.88
C PRO A 52 9.73 1.07 -3.07
N PRO A 53 10.10 0.11 -2.21
CA PRO A 53 11.27 -0.71 -2.45
C PRO A 53 11.06 -1.61 -3.68
N PRO A 54 12.10 -2.23 -4.24
CA PRO A 54 11.96 -3.18 -5.34
C PRO A 54 10.97 -4.30 -5.01
N ARG A 55 10.29 -4.82 -6.03
CA ARG A 55 9.25 -5.86 -5.88
C ARG A 55 9.66 -7.03 -4.98
N ALA A 56 10.86 -7.58 -5.18
CA ALA A 56 11.36 -8.70 -4.37
C ALA A 56 11.51 -8.34 -2.88
N GLU A 57 11.80 -7.07 -2.56
CA GLU A 57 11.85 -6.58 -1.19
C GLU A 57 10.44 -6.35 -0.62
N MET A 58 9.49 -5.84 -1.42
CA MET A 58 8.08 -5.77 -1.02
C MET A 58 7.55 -7.16 -0.65
N GLU A 59 7.83 -8.18 -1.47
CA GLU A 59 7.41 -9.58 -1.21
C GLU A 59 8.02 -10.13 0.09
N LYS A 60 9.30 -9.83 0.38
CA LYS A 60 9.94 -10.19 1.66
C LYS A 60 9.30 -9.50 2.85
N ILE A 61 8.97 -8.21 2.72
CA ILE A 61 8.30 -7.44 3.78
C ILE A 61 6.91 -8.01 4.04
N ILE A 62 6.15 -8.32 2.99
CA ILE A 62 4.83 -8.95 3.11
C ILE A 62 4.93 -10.27 3.86
N ALA A 63 5.85 -11.16 3.48
CA ALA A 63 6.03 -12.44 4.14
C ALA A 63 6.42 -12.28 5.62
N LYS A 64 7.27 -11.30 5.94
CA LYS A 64 7.64 -10.98 7.32
C LYS A 64 6.46 -10.45 8.13
N ASP A 65 5.67 -9.55 7.54
CA ASP A 65 4.47 -9.01 8.17
C ASP A 65 3.45 -10.13 8.40
N ASP A 66 3.20 -10.98 7.41
CA ASP A 66 2.31 -12.14 7.52
C ASP A 66 2.74 -13.11 8.63
N ALA A 67 4.04 -13.42 8.72
CA ALA A 67 4.61 -14.25 9.78
C ALA A 67 4.41 -13.63 11.18
N ARG A 68 4.59 -12.31 11.30
CA ARG A 68 4.38 -11.59 12.56
C ARG A 68 2.92 -11.64 13.02
N HIS A 69 1.97 -11.61 12.09
CA HIS A 69 0.55 -11.67 12.42
C HIS A 69 0.03 -13.12 12.62
N THR A 70 0.74 -14.13 12.12
CA THR A 70 0.38 -15.56 12.29
C THR A 70 1.01 -16.23 13.51
N GLY A 71 2.17 -15.75 13.97
CA GLY A 71 2.93 -16.40 15.05
C GLY A 71 2.29 -16.40 16.44
N HIS A 72 1.19 -15.67 16.67
CA HIS A 72 0.58 -15.52 18.00
C HIS A 72 -0.87 -15.99 18.12
N PHE A 73 -1.51 -16.42 17.02
CA PHE A 73 -2.94 -16.75 17.03
C PHE A 73 -3.21 -18.20 16.65
N TYR A 74 -3.84 -18.92 17.58
CA TYR A 74 -4.66 -20.11 17.30
C TYR A 74 -5.48 -19.85 16.02
N GLU A 75 -5.44 -20.76 15.05
CA GLU A 75 -6.09 -20.67 13.75
C GLU A 75 -7.59 -20.37 13.87
N SER A 76 -7.94 -19.09 13.96
CA SER A 76 -9.32 -18.63 14.02
C SER A 76 -9.47 -17.53 12.98
N ALA A 77 -10.46 -17.71 12.10
CA ALA A 77 -10.72 -16.87 10.92
C ALA A 77 -10.93 -15.37 11.24
N ARG A 78 -11.07 -14.99 12.52
CA ARG A 78 -11.26 -13.61 12.98
C ARG A 78 -9.95 -12.88 13.35
N HIS A 79 -8.80 -13.57 13.36
CA HIS A 79 -7.50 -12.98 13.73
C HIS A 79 -6.55 -12.75 12.54
N THR A 80 -6.94 -13.14 11.33
CA THR A 80 -6.08 -13.09 10.13
C THR A 80 -5.82 -11.67 9.60
N ILE A 81 -6.67 -10.70 9.92
CA ILE A 81 -6.54 -9.31 9.47
C ILE A 81 -6.26 -8.30 10.59
N GLN A 82 -6.10 -8.76 11.83
CA GLN A 82 -5.88 -7.86 12.96
C GLN A 82 -4.49 -7.22 12.91
N VAL A 83 -4.40 -5.96 13.32
CA VAL A 83 -3.16 -5.17 13.31
C VAL A 83 -3.11 -4.31 14.56
N ASP A 84 -1.95 -4.27 15.22
CA ASP A 84 -1.69 -3.24 16.22
C ASP A 84 -1.52 -1.88 15.52
N PHE A 85 -2.42 -0.95 15.80
CA PHE A 85 -2.48 0.33 15.11
C PHE A 85 -1.22 1.18 15.32
N ASN A 86 -0.68 1.20 16.53
CA ASN A 86 0.48 2.03 16.86
C ASN A 86 1.75 1.50 16.20
N LEU A 87 1.93 0.18 16.23
CA LEU A 87 3.03 -0.48 15.54
C LEU A 87 2.95 -0.27 14.03
N TYR A 88 1.75 -0.36 13.45
CA TYR A 88 1.52 -0.08 12.04
C TYR A 88 1.87 1.36 11.68
N CYS A 89 1.39 2.35 12.45
CA CYS A 89 1.70 3.76 12.19
C CYS A 89 3.20 4.06 12.27
N ALA A 90 3.88 3.50 13.29
CA ALA A 90 5.31 3.66 13.47
C ALA A 90 6.11 3.05 12.31
N ASP A 91 5.70 1.87 11.84
CA ASP A 91 6.31 1.19 10.71
C ASP A 91 6.04 1.92 9.38
N LEU A 92 4.81 2.38 9.16
CA LEU A 92 4.41 3.17 7.99
C LEU A 92 5.19 4.49 7.90
N LYS A 93 5.36 5.19 9.03
CA LYS A 93 6.16 6.43 9.09
C LYS A 93 7.63 6.19 8.71
N LYS A 94 8.22 5.09 9.19
CA LYS A 94 9.60 4.70 8.80
C LYS A 94 9.68 4.37 7.32
N GLU A 95 8.68 3.68 6.79
CA GLU A 95 8.63 3.33 5.37
C GLU A 95 8.52 4.57 4.48
N ILE A 96 7.65 5.52 4.83
CA ILE A 96 7.51 6.80 4.10
C ILE A 96 8.87 7.52 4.03
N ALA A 97 9.56 7.69 5.17
CA ALA A 97 10.87 8.35 5.20
C ALA A 97 11.92 7.63 4.33
N LYS A 98 11.93 6.29 4.31
CA LYS A 98 12.81 5.52 3.42
C LYS A 98 12.45 5.71 1.95
N GLY A 99 11.16 5.73 1.65
CA GLY A 99 10.68 5.91 0.28
C GLY A 99 10.83 7.32 -0.26
N GLU A 100 10.81 8.34 0.60
CA GLU A 100 11.21 9.70 0.25
C GLU A 100 12.69 9.75 -0.16
N ALA A 101 13.57 9.07 0.58
CA ALA A 101 14.98 8.98 0.21
C ALA A 101 15.16 8.28 -1.16
N ARG A 102 14.39 7.21 -1.43
CA ARG A 102 14.39 6.53 -2.74
C ARG A 102 13.81 7.39 -3.85
N ALA A 103 12.73 8.13 -3.60
CA ALA A 103 12.15 9.04 -4.58
C ALA A 103 13.13 10.16 -4.96
N ARG A 104 13.82 10.73 -3.96
CA ARG A 104 14.87 11.74 -4.18
C ARG A 104 16.00 11.20 -5.06
N SER A 105 16.46 9.97 -4.84
CA SER A 105 17.51 9.37 -5.68
C SER A 105 17.05 9.04 -7.11
N GLN A 106 15.74 8.91 -7.34
CA GLN A 106 15.13 8.64 -8.65
C GLN A 106 14.65 9.91 -9.38
N GLY A 107 14.85 11.09 -8.79
CA GLY A 107 14.46 12.38 -9.36
C GLY A 107 12.96 12.68 -9.28
N GLY A 108 12.22 12.05 -8.36
CA GLY A 108 10.81 12.37 -8.09
C GLY A 108 9.84 12.06 -9.25
N LYS A 109 10.19 11.10 -10.10
CA LYS A 109 9.32 10.70 -11.22
C LYS A 109 7.98 10.19 -10.71
N LEU A 110 6.90 10.61 -11.37
CA LEU A 110 5.57 10.11 -11.08
C LEU A 110 5.51 8.61 -11.39
N PRO A 111 5.15 7.76 -10.40
CA PRO A 111 5.12 6.32 -10.61
C PRO A 111 3.93 5.86 -11.46
N VAL A 112 2.88 6.69 -11.56
CA VAL A 112 1.71 6.43 -12.40
C VAL A 112 1.55 7.60 -13.37
N VAL A 113 1.74 7.33 -14.66
CA VAL A 113 1.53 8.33 -15.71
C VAL A 113 0.03 8.58 -15.93
N GLY A 114 -0.35 9.84 -16.10
CA GLY A 114 -1.72 10.22 -16.43
C GLY A 114 -2.13 9.66 -17.79
N ARG A 115 -3.27 8.98 -17.87
CA ARG A 115 -3.79 8.39 -19.12
C ARG A 115 -4.78 9.30 -19.86
N ALA A 116 -5.13 10.45 -19.28
CA ALA A 116 -6.15 11.34 -19.84
C ALA A 116 -5.77 11.89 -21.24
N GLU A 117 -4.49 12.08 -21.52
CA GLU A 117 -4.01 12.60 -22.80
C GLU A 117 -3.70 11.49 -23.84
N SER A 118 -3.79 10.20 -23.47
CA SER A 118 -3.39 9.10 -24.36
C SER A 118 -4.49 8.64 -25.33
N LYS A 119 -5.67 9.26 -25.33
CA LYS A 119 -6.74 9.03 -26.33
C LYS A 119 -7.53 10.30 -26.62
N SER A 120 -7.13 11.05 -27.64
CA SER A 120 -8.09 11.82 -28.46
C SER A 120 -8.60 10.90 -29.58
N GLU A 121 -9.40 9.90 -29.23
CA GLU A 121 -10.16 9.14 -30.22
C GLU A 121 -11.42 9.97 -30.49
N PRO A 122 -11.64 10.48 -31.72
CA PRO A 122 -12.81 11.30 -31.99
C PRO A 122 -14.05 10.45 -31.79
N LEU A 123 -14.90 10.87 -30.87
CA LEU A 123 -16.24 10.31 -30.68
C LEU A 123 -16.96 10.42 -32.03
N LEU A 124 -17.10 9.30 -32.75
CA LEU A 124 -17.82 9.22 -34.01
C LEU A 124 -19.20 9.83 -33.82
N ALA A 125 -19.48 10.93 -34.53
CA ALA A 125 -20.78 11.55 -34.55
C ALA A 125 -21.80 10.55 -35.17
N PRO A 126 -23.00 10.40 -34.59
CA PRO A 126 -24.03 9.55 -35.19
C PRO A 126 -24.47 10.15 -36.53
N THR A 127 -24.42 9.33 -37.57
CA THR A 127 -25.05 9.57 -38.89
C THR A 127 -26.56 9.48 -38.82
#